data_AF-A0A5B8BWI8-F1
#
_entry.id   AF-A0A5B8BWI8-F1
#
_cell.length_a   1.000
_cell.length_b   1.000
_cell.length_c   1.000
_cell.angle_alpha   90.00
_cell.angle_beta   90.00
_cell.angle_gamma   90.00
#
_symmetry.space_group_name_H-M   'P 1'
#
loop_
_entity.id
_entity.type
_entity.pdbx_description
1 polymer ?
#
loop_
_entity_poly.entity_id
_entity_poly.type
_entity_poly.pdbx_seq_one_letter_code
_entity_poly.pdbx_strand_id
1 'polypeptide(L)'
;MRIGPKIMAKFQRVARQLTYAIPRQGQRQKVIEVFCELSELDEIRAKACFRDGTLPIIDCKPMVAYGETNRDEPDRVWIATDLCEKLEALSPMHRETLHLSALIEHTALHEMVHWADLKNNGSFHGRSGPADIGAEFEYRVFGRVLHEHP
;
A
#
# COMPACT_ATOMS: atom_id res chain seq x y z
N MET A 1 -2.23 9.30 -4.57
CA MET A 1 -2.33 7.99 -5.22
C MET A 1 -3.42 8.00 -6.28
N ARG A 2 -3.28 7.12 -7.28
CA ARG A 2 -4.29 6.82 -8.30
C ARG A 2 -4.53 5.32 -8.31
N ILE A 3 -5.75 4.88 -8.65
CA ILE A 3 -6.02 3.47 -8.88
C ILE A 3 -5.69 3.13 -10.34
N GLY A 4 -4.95 2.05 -10.54
CA GLY A 4 -4.50 1.59 -11.84
C GLY A 4 -5.61 0.93 -12.66
N PRO A 5 -5.44 0.88 -13.99
CA PRO A 5 -6.49 0.46 -14.92
C PRO A 5 -6.93 -0.99 -14.73
N LYS A 6 -6.06 -1.92 -14.33
CA LYS A 6 -6.47 -3.33 -14.16
C LYS A 6 -7.40 -3.48 -12.96
N ILE A 7 -7.05 -2.84 -11.83
CA ILE A 7 -7.94 -2.76 -10.65
C ILE A 7 -9.25 -2.08 -11.02
N MET A 8 -9.21 -0.91 -11.66
CA MET A 8 -10.42 -0.18 -12.06
C MET A 8 -11.31 -0.96 -13.03
N ALA A 9 -10.75 -1.82 -13.88
CA ALA A 9 -11.54 -2.58 -14.86
C ALA A 9 -12.15 -3.86 -14.26
N LYS A 10 -11.39 -4.58 -13.42
CA LYS A 10 -11.75 -5.94 -12.98
C LYS A 10 -12.13 -6.08 -11.51
N PHE A 11 -11.64 -5.19 -10.66
CA PHE A 11 -11.71 -5.34 -9.20
C PHE A 11 -12.37 -4.10 -8.56
N GLN A 12 -13.67 -3.93 -8.79
CA GLN A 12 -14.43 -2.74 -8.37
C GLN A 12 -14.47 -2.50 -6.86
N ARG A 13 -14.54 -3.56 -6.05
CA ARG A 13 -14.51 -3.46 -4.59
C ARG A 13 -13.12 -3.13 -4.09
N VAL A 14 -12.08 -3.72 -4.69
CA VAL A 14 -10.69 -3.34 -4.40
C VAL A 14 -10.48 -1.86 -4.73
N ALA A 15 -10.90 -1.41 -5.90
CA ALA A 15 -10.83 -0.02 -6.32
C ALA A 15 -11.50 0.90 -5.30
N ARG A 16 -12.77 0.63 -4.96
CA ARG A 16 -13.49 1.40 -3.94
C ARG A 16 -12.76 1.40 -2.59
N GLN A 17 -12.35 0.23 -2.11
CA GLN A 17 -11.64 0.12 -0.83
C GLN A 17 -10.42 1.03 -0.80
N LEU A 18 -9.56 0.98 -1.82
CA LEU A 18 -8.35 1.81 -1.89
C LEU A 18 -8.66 3.30 -2.05
N THR A 19 -9.64 3.67 -2.89
CA THR A 19 -10.08 5.05 -3.09
C THR A 19 -10.55 5.70 -1.79
N TYR A 20 -11.21 4.96 -0.90
CA TYR A 20 -11.68 5.51 0.38
C TYR A 20 -10.66 5.37 1.51
N ALA A 21 -10.02 4.21 1.62
CA ALA A 21 -9.20 3.88 2.77
C ALA A 21 -7.88 4.66 2.78
N ILE A 22 -7.17 4.71 1.66
CA ILE A 22 -5.83 5.33 1.61
C ILE A 22 -5.88 6.84 1.93
N PRO A 23 -6.76 7.65 1.32
CA PRO A 23 -6.82 9.08 1.67
C PRO A 23 -7.19 9.31 3.13
N ARG A 24 -8.06 8.47 3.71
CA ARG A 24 -8.42 8.52 5.14
C ARG A 24 -7.22 8.23 6.04
N GLN A 25 -6.35 7.29 5.66
CA GLN A 25 -5.11 7.02 6.41
C GLN A 25 -4.18 8.25 6.39
N GLY A 26 -4.10 8.96 5.27
CA GLY A 26 -3.33 10.20 5.15
C GLY A 26 -3.86 11.38 5.98
N GLN A 27 -5.04 11.26 6.61
CA GLN A 27 -5.57 12.24 7.57
C GLN A 27 -5.16 11.94 9.02
N ARG A 28 -4.58 10.76 9.28
CA ARG A 28 -4.16 10.36 10.62
C ARG A 28 -2.75 10.86 10.86
N GLN A 29 -2.58 11.73 11.85
CA GLN A 29 -1.29 12.33 12.20
C GLN A 29 -0.18 11.28 12.36
N LYS A 30 -0.45 10.23 13.14
CA LYS A 30 0.49 9.10 13.36
C LYS A 30 0.93 8.42 12.06
N VAL A 31 0.04 8.27 11.08
CA VAL A 31 0.38 7.65 9.78
C VAL A 31 1.36 8.55 9.04
N ILE A 32 1.06 9.85 8.96
CA ILE A 32 1.89 10.81 8.24
C ILE A 32 3.26 10.96 8.90
N GLU A 33 3.34 11.06 10.23
CA GLU A 33 4.61 11.18 10.96
C GLU A 33 5.54 10.00 10.67
N VAL A 34 5.04 8.76 10.85
CA VAL A 34 5.83 7.57 10.58
C VAL A 34 6.19 7.45 9.10
N PHE A 35 5.28 7.81 8.20
CA PHE A 35 5.55 7.81 6.76
C PHE A 35 6.66 8.79 6.39
N CYS A 36 6.63 10.02 6.91
CA CYS A 36 7.67 11.04 6.70
C CYS A 36 9.02 10.56 7.21
N GLU A 37 9.06 10.00 8.43
CA GLU A 37 10.31 9.53 9.03
C GLU A 37 10.95 8.39 8.23
N LEU A 38 10.16 7.42 7.78
CA LEU A 38 10.68 6.23 7.09
C LEU A 38 10.99 6.47 5.61
N SER A 39 10.27 7.39 4.95
CA SER A 39 10.52 7.74 3.54
C SER A 39 11.39 8.99 3.36
N GLU A 40 11.76 9.64 4.46
CA GLU A 40 12.50 10.91 4.49
C GLU A 40 11.84 12.06 3.69
N LEU A 41 10.53 11.96 3.46
CA LEU A 41 9.75 13.02 2.84
C LEU A 41 9.35 14.09 3.86
N ASP A 42 9.29 15.34 3.39
CA ASP A 42 8.60 16.39 4.14
C ASP A 42 7.08 16.11 4.21
N GLU A 43 6.42 16.72 5.19
CA GLU A 43 5.01 16.50 5.46
C GLU A 43 4.09 16.85 4.27
N ILE A 44 4.45 17.86 3.47
CA ILE A 44 3.66 18.30 2.32
C ILE A 44 3.71 17.23 1.23
N ARG A 45 4.89 16.69 0.94
CA ARG A 45 5.12 15.60 -0.01
C ARG A 45 4.48 14.31 0.47
N ALA A 46 4.65 13.94 1.74
CA ALA A 46 4.01 12.76 2.31
C ALA A 46 2.49 12.84 2.19
N LYS A 47 1.87 13.95 2.61
CA LYS A 47 0.42 14.17 2.43
C LYS A 47 -0.01 14.16 0.96
N ALA A 48 0.86 14.53 0.03
CA ALA A 48 0.56 14.41 -1.39
C ALA A 48 0.38 12.95 -1.83
N CYS A 49 1.14 12.00 -1.29
CA CYS A 49 1.06 10.58 -1.64
C CYS A 49 -0.31 9.96 -1.37
N PHE A 50 -1.02 10.44 -0.34
CA PHE A 50 -2.34 9.93 0.07
C PHE A 50 -3.52 10.62 -0.65
N ARG A 51 -3.30 11.75 -1.33
CA ARG A 51 -4.37 12.49 -2.03
C ARG A 51 -4.78 11.77 -3.31
N ASP A 52 -6.06 11.79 -3.64
CA ASP A 52 -6.52 11.24 -4.92
C ASP A 52 -5.92 12.01 -6.11
N GLY A 53 -5.67 11.32 -7.22
CA GLY A 53 -5.09 11.90 -8.43
C GLY A 53 -3.56 12.05 -8.45
N THR A 54 -2.84 11.83 -7.35
CA THR A 54 -1.38 11.94 -7.28
C THR A 54 -0.67 10.58 -7.40
N LEU A 55 0.66 10.56 -7.44
CA LEU A 55 1.43 9.30 -7.35
C LEU A 55 1.46 8.74 -5.90
N PRO A 56 1.65 7.43 -5.71
CA PRO A 56 1.84 6.38 -6.74
C PRO A 56 0.55 5.92 -7.43
N ILE A 57 0.68 5.17 -8.53
CA ILE A 57 -0.41 4.39 -9.11
C ILE A 57 -0.46 3.02 -8.42
N ILE A 58 -1.56 2.70 -7.74
CA ILE A 58 -1.78 1.40 -7.12
C ILE A 58 -2.51 0.49 -8.11
N ASP A 59 -1.87 -0.58 -8.57
CA ASP A 59 -2.42 -1.48 -9.58
C ASP A 59 -2.14 -2.96 -9.22
N CYS A 60 -2.58 -3.91 -10.03
CA CYS A 60 -2.40 -5.34 -9.73
C CYS A 60 -1.63 -6.11 -10.81
N LYS A 61 -0.86 -7.12 -10.37
CA LYS A 61 -0.21 -8.11 -11.26
C LYS A 61 -0.10 -9.48 -10.59
N PRO A 62 0.04 -10.57 -11.36
CA PRO A 62 0.36 -11.88 -10.80
C PRO A 62 1.73 -11.85 -10.13
N MET A 63 1.83 -12.32 -8.88
CA MET A 63 3.06 -12.41 -8.10
C MET A 63 2.87 -13.37 -6.92
N VAL A 64 3.96 -13.77 -6.26
CA VAL A 64 3.94 -14.63 -5.07
C VAL A 64 3.79 -13.82 -3.77
N ALA A 65 4.41 -12.64 -3.69
CA ALA A 65 4.26 -11.72 -2.56
C ALA A 65 2.88 -11.04 -2.60
N TYR A 66 2.43 -10.46 -1.48
CA TYR A 66 1.17 -9.71 -1.45
C TYR A 66 1.26 -8.34 -2.15
N GLY A 67 2.41 -7.69 -2.05
CA GLY A 67 2.68 -6.40 -2.66
C GLY A 67 4.09 -6.34 -3.25
N GLU A 68 4.32 -5.37 -4.13
CA GLU A 68 5.65 -5.10 -4.66
C GLU A 68 5.81 -3.66 -5.16
N THR A 69 6.95 -3.05 -4.81
CA THR A 69 7.48 -1.86 -5.46
C THR A 69 8.85 -2.15 -6.05
N ASN A 70 9.08 -1.71 -7.29
CA ASN A 70 10.34 -1.95 -7.98
C ASN A 70 10.83 -0.70 -8.77
N ARG A 71 12.08 -0.77 -9.25
CA ARG A 71 12.71 0.33 -9.97
C ARG A 71 12.28 0.45 -11.43
N ASP A 72 11.86 -0.65 -12.03
CA ASP A 72 11.49 -0.71 -13.45
C ASP A 72 10.16 0.00 -13.71
N GLU A 73 9.29 0.02 -12.69
CA GLU A 73 7.99 0.69 -12.72
C GLU A 73 7.87 1.66 -11.54
N PRO A 74 8.70 2.73 -11.53
CA PRO A 74 8.94 3.53 -10.33
C PRO A 74 7.71 4.35 -9.89
N ASP A 75 6.69 4.47 -10.73
CA ASP A 75 5.45 5.19 -10.40
C ASP A 75 4.34 4.27 -9.89
N ARG A 76 4.64 2.98 -9.70
CA ARG A 76 3.65 1.95 -9.39
C ARG A 76 3.91 1.25 -8.07
N VAL A 77 2.81 1.02 -7.35
CA VAL A 77 2.69 0.09 -6.24
C VAL A 77 1.83 -1.06 -6.73
N TRP A 78 2.34 -2.28 -6.61
CA TRP A 78 1.63 -3.47 -7.06
C TRP A 78 1.00 -4.21 -5.90
N ILE A 79 -0.21 -4.71 -6.13
CA ILE A 79 -0.91 -5.67 -5.26
C ILE A 79 -1.08 -6.98 -6.04
N ALA A 80 -0.94 -8.10 -5.34
CA ALA A 80 -1.13 -9.41 -5.94
C ALA A 80 -2.55 -9.59 -6.49
N THR A 81 -2.64 -10.05 -7.74
CA THR A 81 -3.95 -10.27 -8.39
C THR A 81 -4.80 -11.29 -7.62
N ASP A 82 -4.20 -12.30 -7.00
CA ASP A 82 -4.92 -13.32 -6.24
C ASP A 82 -5.62 -12.73 -5.00
N LEU A 83 -5.01 -11.75 -4.31
CA LEU A 83 -5.64 -11.01 -3.21
C LEU A 83 -6.86 -10.22 -3.70
N CYS A 84 -6.73 -9.56 -4.86
CA CYS A 84 -7.84 -8.84 -5.47
C CYS A 84 -9.00 -9.79 -5.82
N GLU A 85 -8.68 -10.94 -6.43
CA GLU A 85 -9.66 -11.98 -6.79
C GLU A 85 -10.36 -12.54 -5.56
N LYS A 86 -9.61 -12.85 -4.49
CA LYS A 86 -10.16 -13.33 -3.21
C LYS A 86 -11.17 -12.33 -2.64
N LEU A 87 -10.83 -11.03 -2.60
CA LEU A 87 -11.76 -10.03 -2.09
C LEU A 87 -13.01 -9.92 -2.97
N GLU A 88 -12.86 -9.88 -4.30
CA GLU A 88 -14.02 -9.77 -5.19
C GLU A 88 -14.97 -10.96 -5.11
N ALA A 89 -14.44 -12.18 -4.96
CA ALA A 89 -15.22 -13.40 -4.93
C ALA A 89 -16.11 -13.56 -3.68
N LEU A 90 -15.73 -12.93 -2.56
CA LEU A 90 -16.49 -13.03 -1.31
C LEU A 90 -17.78 -12.21 -1.35
N SER A 91 -18.80 -12.58 -0.58
CA SER A 91 -19.93 -11.65 -0.33
C SER A 91 -19.46 -10.42 0.47
N PRO A 92 -20.00 -9.21 0.24
CA PRO A 92 -19.72 -8.05 1.09
C PRO A 92 -19.99 -8.28 2.58
N MET A 93 -20.92 -9.17 2.92
CA MET A 93 -21.26 -9.53 4.30
C MET A 93 -20.45 -10.71 4.85
N HIS A 94 -19.59 -11.32 4.02
CA HIS A 94 -18.74 -12.42 4.47
C HIS A 94 -17.75 -11.93 5.52
N ARG A 95 -17.55 -12.71 6.59
CA ARG A 95 -16.64 -12.37 7.70
C ARG A 95 -15.23 -12.03 7.19
N GLU A 96 -14.73 -12.78 6.22
CA GLU A 96 -13.36 -12.61 5.70
C GLU A 96 -13.20 -11.36 4.82
N THR A 97 -14.30 -10.76 4.33
CA THR A 97 -14.24 -9.52 3.55
C THR A 97 -13.54 -8.41 4.33
N LEU A 98 -13.83 -8.27 5.63
CA LEU A 98 -13.18 -7.26 6.46
C LEU A 98 -11.67 -7.52 6.60
N HIS A 99 -11.28 -8.78 6.74
CA HIS A 99 -9.88 -9.16 6.88
C HIS A 99 -9.10 -8.90 5.57
N LEU A 100 -9.64 -9.33 4.42
CA LEU A 100 -9.01 -9.11 3.12
C LEU A 100 -8.96 -7.62 2.73
N SER A 101 -10.02 -6.85 3.01
CA SER A 101 -10.01 -5.41 2.80
C SER A 101 -8.92 -4.71 3.62
N ALA A 102 -8.75 -5.12 4.88
CA ALA A 102 -7.68 -4.59 5.73
C ALA A 102 -6.30 -5.03 5.24
N LEU A 103 -6.15 -6.28 4.81
CA LEU A 103 -4.89 -6.77 4.24
C LEU A 103 -4.49 -5.95 3.01
N ILE A 104 -5.39 -5.79 2.03
CA ILE A 104 -5.15 -4.99 0.81
C ILE A 104 -4.79 -3.53 1.14
N GLU A 105 -5.49 -2.93 2.10
CA GLU A 105 -5.18 -1.57 2.57
C GLU A 105 -3.77 -1.50 3.16
N HIS A 106 -3.42 -2.43 4.04
CA HIS A 106 -2.10 -2.47 4.67
C HIS A 106 -1.01 -2.76 3.64
N THR A 107 -1.25 -3.66 2.67
CA THR A 107 -0.31 -3.96 1.58
C THR A 107 -0.02 -2.72 0.76
N ALA A 108 -1.06 -1.97 0.39
CA ALA A 108 -0.87 -0.72 -0.34
C ALA A 108 -0.04 0.28 0.46
N LEU A 109 -0.30 0.44 1.75
CA LEU A 109 0.45 1.38 2.61
C LEU A 109 1.91 0.97 2.80
N HIS A 110 2.15 -0.32 3.03
CA HIS A 110 3.49 -0.91 3.12
C HIS A 110 4.31 -0.55 1.88
N GLU A 111 3.77 -0.85 0.70
CA GLU A 111 4.44 -0.59 -0.56
C GLU A 111 4.53 0.91 -0.88
N MET A 112 3.56 1.73 -0.44
CA MET A 112 3.66 3.18 -0.60
C MET A 112 4.84 3.78 0.15
N VAL A 113 5.23 3.22 1.31
CA VAL A 113 6.42 3.67 2.06
C VAL A 113 7.69 3.32 1.28
N HIS A 114 7.80 2.08 0.79
CA HIS A 114 8.89 1.65 -0.09
C HIS A 114 9.00 2.49 -1.36
N TRP A 115 7.86 2.82 -1.96
CA TRP A 115 7.79 3.70 -3.12
C TRP A 115 8.28 5.12 -2.81
N ALA A 116 7.87 5.68 -1.67
CA ALA A 116 8.26 7.02 -1.28
C ALA A 116 9.76 7.11 -0.98
N ASP A 117 10.31 6.12 -0.26
CA ASP A 117 11.75 6.00 -0.01
C ASP A 117 12.53 5.89 -1.34
N LEU A 118 12.11 4.98 -2.23
CA LEU A 118 12.74 4.85 -3.55
C LEU A 118 12.72 6.17 -4.33
N LYS A 119 11.61 6.92 -4.28
CA LYS A 119 11.48 8.19 -4.99
C LYS A 119 12.32 9.31 -4.40
N ASN A 120 12.48 9.34 -3.09
CA ASN A 120 13.27 10.35 -2.42
C ASN A 120 14.78 10.07 -2.58
N ASN A 121 15.18 8.82 -2.38
CA ASN A 121 16.57 8.42 -2.24
C ASN A 121 17.18 7.74 -3.47
N GLY A 122 16.36 7.42 -4.48
CA GLY A 122 16.80 6.72 -5.70
C GLY A 122 17.25 5.27 -5.47
N SER A 123 17.18 4.80 -4.22
CA SER A 123 17.52 3.45 -3.80
C SER A 123 16.54 2.99 -2.73
N PHE A 124 16.40 1.66 -2.55
CA PHE A 124 15.61 1.12 -1.46
C PHE A 124 16.51 1.04 -0.23
N HIS A 125 16.23 1.82 0.79
CA HIS A 125 16.84 1.66 2.10
C HIS A 125 16.19 0.45 2.79
N GLY A 126 16.99 -0.57 3.10
CA GLY A 126 16.55 -1.74 3.87
C GLY A 126 15.63 -2.69 3.10
N ARG A 127 16.20 -3.51 2.20
CA ARG A 127 15.48 -4.66 1.64
C ARG A 127 15.77 -5.90 2.46
N SER A 128 14.71 -6.43 3.08
CA SER A 128 14.59 -7.78 3.62
C SER A 128 15.18 -8.01 5.02
N GLY A 129 14.30 -8.38 5.95
CA GLY A 129 14.60 -8.76 7.33
C GLY A 129 13.82 -7.94 8.35
N PRO A 130 14.13 -8.05 9.66
CA PRO A 130 13.54 -7.24 10.74
C PRO A 130 13.75 -5.72 10.61
N ALA A 131 14.40 -5.27 9.52
CA ALA A 131 14.75 -3.90 9.20
C ALA A 131 14.08 -3.41 7.89
N ASP A 132 13.03 -4.09 7.42
CA ASP A 132 12.22 -3.66 6.29
C ASP A 132 11.36 -2.45 6.68
N ILE A 133 11.50 -1.34 5.94
CA ILE A 133 10.81 -0.07 6.29
C ILE A 133 9.28 -0.19 6.18
N GLY A 134 8.76 -1.07 5.33
CA GLY A 134 7.32 -1.33 5.24
C GLY A 134 6.82 -2.09 6.47
N ALA A 135 7.54 -3.12 6.93
CA ALA A 135 7.22 -3.82 8.17
C ALA A 135 7.35 -2.90 9.40
N GLU A 136 8.37 -2.05 9.46
CA GLU A 136 8.54 -1.05 10.52
C GLU A 136 7.38 -0.04 10.53
N PHE A 137 6.95 0.43 9.35
CA PHE A 137 5.77 1.28 9.22
C PHE A 137 4.54 0.59 9.81
N GLU A 138 4.30 -0.67 9.45
CA GLU A 138 3.15 -1.42 9.94
C GLU A 138 3.17 -1.59 11.45
N TYR A 139 4.32 -1.98 12.01
CA TYR A 139 4.48 -2.14 13.44
C TYR A 139 4.24 -0.83 14.18
N ARG A 140 4.89 0.27 13.73
CA ARG A 140 4.74 1.58 14.36
C ARG A 140 3.32 2.12 14.27
N VAL A 141 2.63 1.96 13.14
CA VAL A 141 1.28 2.50 12.94
C VAL A 141 0.20 1.61 13.56
N PHE A 142 0.24 0.30 13.28
CA PHE A 142 -0.81 -0.66 13.60
C PHE A 142 -0.51 -1.59 14.78
N GLY A 143 0.72 -1.57 15.31
CA GLY A 143 1.14 -2.39 16.45
C GLY A 143 1.42 -3.85 16.12
N ARG A 144 1.42 -4.23 14.84
CA ARG A 144 1.73 -5.57 14.35
C ARG A 144 2.11 -5.51 12.87
N VAL A 145 2.96 -6.45 12.45
CA VAL A 145 3.24 -6.69 11.03
C VAL A 145 2.18 -7.67 10.52
N LEU A 146 1.49 -7.29 9.44
CA LEU A 146 0.53 -8.16 8.74
C LEU A 146 1.18 -8.90 7.56
N HIS A 147 2.32 -8.41 7.09
CA HIS A 147 3.08 -8.98 5.97
C HIS A 147 4.22 -9.90 6.41
N GLU A 148 4.07 -10.65 7.50
CA GLU A 148 4.94 -11.79 7.74
C GLU A 148 4.61 -12.88 6.71
N HIS A 149 5.55 -13.17 5.81
CA HIS A 149 5.42 -14.24 4.83
C HIS A 149 4.99 -15.56 5.51
N PRO A 150 4.06 -16.34 4.93
CA PRO A 150 3.92 -17.75 5.30
C PRO A 150 5.19 -18.55 4.97
#